data_AF-A0A7X3NXN6-F1
#
_entry.id   AF-A0A7X3NXN6-F1
#
_cell.length_a   1.000
_cell.length_b   1.000
_cell.length_c   1.000
_cell.angle_alpha   90.00
_cell.angle_beta   90.00
_cell.angle_gamma   90.00
#
_symmetry.space_group_name_H-M   'P 1'
#
loop_
_entity.id
_entity.type
_entity.pdbx_description
1 polymer ?
#
loop_
_entity_poly.entity_id
_entity_poly.type
_entity_poly.pdbx_seq_one_letter_code
_entity_poly.pdbx_strand_id
1 'polypeptide(L)'
;MRYIMRIFLLLLILGIIFVGCYLKLDSKAKTERYTGPQTVDALMEAFDDRYSSHEKKAPAKALYDGKRYIAFALADMDTKYPREEWLQLLLNSGITIENFKTYSEYLDIRADLILEEFYTGNECETVKASYIESLRQEYQYQHQFITEANRVKPEMEEWIVIGENALPQVPGRIYVQKTESTANIWHTTRAGANSETGEVCSVNGSELSERQRLNLLNTGTVPKGWEVVYVDGNGNPVR
;
A
#
# COMPACT_ATOMS: atom_id res chain seq x y z
N MET A 1 -4.84 3.74 -31.25
CA MET A 1 -5.03 4.85 -30.28
C MET A 1 -6.26 4.68 -29.37
N ARG A 2 -7.45 4.31 -29.87
CA ARG A 2 -8.65 4.05 -29.03
C ARG A 2 -8.56 2.85 -28.07
N TYR A 3 -7.64 1.90 -28.31
CA TYR A 3 -7.47 0.70 -27.47
C TYR A 3 -6.62 0.95 -26.21
N ILE A 4 -5.53 1.74 -26.33
CA ILE A 4 -4.63 2.06 -25.22
C ILE A 4 -5.36 2.88 -24.14
N MET A 5 -6.26 3.79 -24.55
CA MET A 5 -7.03 4.62 -23.63
C MET A 5 -8.08 3.83 -22.81
N ARG A 6 -8.49 2.64 -23.25
CA ARG A 6 -9.40 1.76 -22.48
C ARG A 6 -8.68 0.95 -21.41
N ILE A 7 -7.42 0.60 -21.63
CA ILE A 7 -6.58 -0.12 -20.64
C ILE A 7 -6.27 0.81 -19.46
N PHE A 8 -5.89 2.06 -19.72
CA PHE A 8 -5.68 3.04 -18.65
C PHE A 8 -6.96 3.37 -17.89
N LEU A 9 -8.12 3.42 -18.55
CA LEU A 9 -9.40 3.67 -17.88
C LEU A 9 -9.84 2.49 -16.99
N LEU A 10 -9.54 1.24 -17.39
CA LEU A 10 -9.80 0.05 -16.57
C LEU A 10 -8.86 -0.04 -15.37
N LEU A 11 -7.57 0.29 -15.53
CA LEU A 11 -6.62 0.38 -14.42
C LEU A 11 -7.00 1.48 -13.42
N LEU A 12 -7.55 2.60 -13.90
CA LEU A 12 -7.99 3.72 -13.06
C LEU A 12 -9.32 3.44 -12.33
N ILE A 13 -10.21 2.61 -12.92
CA ILE A 13 -11.46 2.16 -12.27
C ILE A 13 -11.19 0.98 -11.30
N LEU A 14 -10.24 0.09 -11.61
CA LEU A 14 -9.82 -1.00 -10.71
C LEU A 14 -8.95 -0.51 -9.55
N GLY A 15 -8.13 0.53 -9.76
CA GLY A 15 -7.38 1.22 -8.70
C GLY A 15 -8.27 1.86 -7.63
N ILE A 16 -9.58 2.01 -7.88
CA ILE A 16 -10.54 2.57 -6.93
C ILE A 16 -11.28 1.49 -6.11
N ILE A 17 -11.24 0.21 -6.49
CA ILE A 17 -12.02 -0.84 -5.79
C ILE A 17 -11.15 -1.77 -4.92
N PHE A 18 -9.86 -1.96 -5.22
CA PHE A 18 -9.04 -2.97 -4.50
C PHE A 18 -8.04 -2.43 -3.48
N VAL A 19 -8.05 -1.13 -3.19
CA VAL A 19 -7.35 -0.52 -2.02
C VAL A 19 -8.10 -0.85 -0.70
N GLY A 20 -9.18 -1.63 -0.75
CA GLY A 20 -10.07 -1.92 0.40
C GLY A 20 -9.87 -3.27 1.11
N CYS A 21 -8.89 -4.09 0.70
CA CYS A 21 -8.52 -5.31 1.41
C CYS A 21 -7.11 -5.22 1.98
N TYR A 22 -6.76 -4.10 2.61
CA TYR A 22 -5.53 -4.04 3.39
C TYR A 22 -5.64 -5.02 4.55
N LEU A 23 -4.86 -6.09 4.41
CA LEU A 23 -4.47 -6.99 5.47
C LEU A 23 -4.08 -6.16 6.69
N LYS A 24 -4.61 -6.61 7.82
CA LYS A 24 -4.44 -6.06 9.16
C LYS A 24 -2.96 -6.17 9.54
N LEU A 25 -2.12 -5.27 9.03
CA LEU A 25 -0.72 -5.17 9.38
C LEU A 25 -0.64 -4.90 10.87
N ASP A 26 -0.09 -5.88 11.59
CA ASP A 26 0.19 -5.77 13.02
C ASP A 26 1.17 -4.60 13.20
N SER A 27 0.67 -3.43 13.63
CA SER A 27 1.39 -2.17 13.80
C SER A 27 2.44 -2.22 14.93
N LYS A 28 2.75 -3.44 15.40
CA LYS A 28 3.72 -3.74 16.45
C LYS A 28 5.16 -3.69 15.99
N ALA A 29 5.43 -3.84 14.70
CA ALA A 29 6.79 -3.69 14.22
C ALA A 29 7.07 -2.21 14.04
N LYS A 30 8.05 -1.68 14.80
CA LYS A 30 8.89 -0.62 14.27
C LYS A 30 9.21 -0.97 12.82
N THR A 31 9.03 -0.03 11.91
CA THR A 31 9.54 -0.07 10.54
C THR A 31 11.07 -0.06 10.61
N GLU A 32 11.65 -1.13 11.16
CA GLU A 32 13.09 -1.32 11.18
C GLU A 32 13.52 -1.41 9.72
N ARG A 33 14.27 -0.38 9.32
CA ARG A 33 14.80 -0.29 7.97
C ARG A 33 15.82 -1.41 7.79
N TYR A 34 15.53 -2.30 6.86
CA TYR A 34 16.43 -3.33 6.41
C TYR A 34 17.60 -2.70 5.66
N THR A 35 18.80 -2.96 6.16
CA THR A 35 20.07 -2.45 5.63
C THR A 35 20.95 -3.55 5.06
N GLY A 36 20.43 -4.78 4.99
CA GLY A 36 21.14 -5.91 4.41
C GLY A 36 21.17 -5.89 2.88
N PRO A 37 21.82 -6.90 2.27
CA PRO A 37 21.89 -7.03 0.81
C PRO A 37 20.51 -7.07 0.16
N GLN A 38 20.37 -6.38 -0.99
CA GLN A 38 19.18 -6.43 -1.84
C GLN A 38 19.26 -7.65 -2.77
N THR A 39 19.26 -8.85 -2.18
CA THR A 39 19.23 -10.14 -2.90
C THR A 39 18.00 -10.93 -2.47
N VAL A 40 17.52 -11.83 -3.33
CA VAL A 40 16.35 -12.68 -3.04
C VAL A 40 16.56 -13.46 -1.74
N ASP A 41 17.69 -14.17 -1.62
CA ASP A 41 18.01 -14.99 -0.44
C ASP A 41 17.98 -14.17 0.85
N ALA A 42 18.61 -12.99 0.87
CA ALA A 42 18.72 -12.18 2.08
C ALA A 42 17.38 -11.57 2.49
N LEU A 43 16.56 -11.15 1.52
CA LEU A 43 15.21 -10.65 1.79
C LEU A 43 14.27 -11.76 2.28
N MET A 44 14.37 -12.95 1.70
CA MET A 44 13.59 -14.11 2.14
C MET A 44 14.02 -14.56 3.53
N GLU A 45 15.32 -14.63 3.81
CA GLU A 45 15.84 -14.92 5.16
C GLU A 45 15.33 -13.91 6.20
N ALA A 46 15.28 -12.62 5.84
CA ALA A 46 14.83 -11.57 6.75
C ALA A 46 13.32 -11.58 7.01
N PHE A 47 12.49 -11.95 6.02
CA PHE A 47 11.06 -11.63 6.05
C PHE A 47 10.10 -12.79 5.76
N ASP A 48 10.53 -13.88 5.12
CA ASP A 48 9.62 -14.89 4.56
C ASP A 48 8.86 -15.69 5.66
N ASP A 49 9.52 -16.00 6.77
CA ASP A 49 8.88 -16.65 7.92
C ASP A 49 7.73 -15.79 8.48
N ARG A 50 7.98 -14.48 8.60
CA ARG A 50 6.98 -13.53 9.09
C ARG A 50 5.83 -13.40 8.09
N TYR A 51 6.13 -13.29 6.80
CA TYR A 51 5.13 -13.22 5.73
C TYR A 51 4.24 -14.48 5.70
N SER A 52 4.87 -15.66 5.67
CA SER A 52 4.19 -16.97 5.69
C SER A 52 3.31 -17.20 6.92
N SER A 53 3.66 -16.61 8.06
CA SER A 53 2.85 -16.69 9.28
C SER A 53 1.58 -15.82 9.22
N HIS A 54 1.62 -14.73 8.45
CA HIS A 54 0.53 -13.77 8.31
C HIS A 54 -0.55 -14.28 7.35
N GLU A 55 -0.12 -14.79 6.19
CA GLU A 55 -0.98 -15.19 5.07
C GLU A 55 -1.74 -16.52 5.26
N LYS A 56 -1.48 -17.26 6.35
CA LYS A 56 -2.19 -18.51 6.66
C LYS A 56 -3.69 -18.35 6.95
N LYS A 57 -4.22 -17.12 7.02
CA LYS A 57 -5.50 -16.85 7.71
C LYS A 57 -6.73 -16.71 6.82
N ALA A 58 -6.63 -16.43 5.52
CA ALA A 58 -7.80 -16.49 4.64
C ALA A 58 -7.40 -16.68 3.17
N PRO A 59 -8.07 -17.56 2.41
CA PRO A 59 -7.92 -17.55 0.96
C PRO A 59 -8.45 -16.24 0.40
N ALA A 60 -7.77 -15.68 -0.59
CA ALA A 60 -8.31 -14.57 -1.38
C ALA A 60 -9.57 -15.08 -2.08
N LYS A 61 -10.67 -14.32 -2.01
CA LYS A 61 -11.96 -14.69 -2.61
C LYS A 61 -12.43 -13.55 -3.48
N ALA A 62 -12.76 -13.86 -4.73
CA ALA A 62 -13.35 -12.86 -5.62
C ALA A 62 -14.57 -13.42 -6.36
N LEU A 63 -15.58 -12.57 -6.52
CA LEU A 63 -16.82 -12.86 -7.24
C LEU A 63 -16.76 -12.20 -8.62
N TYR A 64 -17.03 -12.96 -9.67
CA TYR A 64 -17.23 -12.45 -11.02
C TYR A 64 -18.63 -12.79 -11.54
N ASP A 65 -19.31 -11.78 -12.06
CA ASP A 65 -20.59 -11.90 -12.79
C ASP A 65 -21.67 -12.70 -12.01
N GLY A 66 -21.63 -12.63 -10.68
CA GLY A 66 -22.56 -13.34 -9.78
C GLY A 66 -22.49 -14.88 -9.84
N LYS A 67 -21.58 -15.48 -10.62
CA LYS A 67 -21.56 -16.94 -10.89
C LYS A 67 -20.18 -17.59 -10.78
N ARG A 68 -19.11 -16.83 -10.94
CA ARG A 68 -17.74 -17.36 -10.93
C ARG A 68 -17.06 -16.95 -9.63
N TYR A 69 -16.60 -17.94 -8.88
CA TYR A 69 -15.89 -17.77 -7.63
C TYR A 69 -14.49 -18.34 -7.82
N ILE A 70 -13.48 -17.53 -7.52
CA ILE A 70 -12.11 -18.01 -7.38
C ILE A 70 -11.70 -17.86 -5.92
N ALA A 71 -11.20 -18.94 -5.35
CA ALA A 71 -10.50 -18.93 -4.09
C ALA A 71 -9.14 -19.56 -4.28
N PHE A 72 -8.12 -18.89 -3.77
CA PHE A 72 -6.76 -19.39 -3.79
C PHE A 72 -6.07 -19.06 -2.48
N ALA A 73 -5.22 -19.99 -2.05
CA ALA A 73 -4.38 -19.87 -0.88
C ALA A 73 -2.97 -19.39 -1.29
N LEU A 74 -2.15 -19.09 -0.29
CA LEU A 74 -0.75 -18.75 -0.48
C LEU A 74 0.01 -19.79 -1.31
N ALA A 75 -0.27 -21.09 -1.12
CA ALA A 75 0.36 -22.15 -1.90
C ALA A 75 0.00 -22.09 -3.40
N ASP A 76 -1.23 -21.70 -3.74
CA ASP A 76 -1.65 -21.51 -5.14
C ASP A 76 -0.95 -20.29 -5.75
N MET A 77 -0.76 -19.22 -4.96
CA MET A 77 0.02 -18.05 -5.37
C MET A 77 1.48 -18.43 -5.61
N ASP A 78 2.11 -19.15 -4.69
CA ASP A 78 3.50 -19.56 -4.80
C ASP A 78 3.72 -20.56 -5.95
N THR A 79 2.70 -21.33 -6.31
CA THR A 79 2.74 -22.22 -7.48
C THR A 79 2.72 -21.43 -8.79
N LYS A 80 1.90 -20.38 -8.88
CA LYS A 80 1.73 -19.61 -10.11
C LYS A 80 2.74 -18.48 -10.28
N TYR A 81 3.07 -17.80 -9.18
CA TYR A 81 4.09 -16.77 -9.09
C TYR A 81 4.99 -17.07 -7.90
N PRO A 82 6.03 -17.91 -8.08
CA PRO A 82 6.99 -18.21 -7.03
C PRO A 82 7.59 -16.94 -6.44
N ARG A 83 7.73 -16.89 -5.11
CA ARG A 83 8.23 -15.70 -4.39
C ARG A 83 9.62 -15.31 -4.85
N GLU A 84 10.50 -16.29 -5.00
CA GLU A 84 11.88 -16.09 -5.45
C GLU A 84 11.93 -15.38 -6.81
N GLU A 85 11.18 -15.91 -7.78
CA GLU A 85 11.11 -15.32 -9.13
C GLU A 85 10.50 -13.92 -9.10
N TRP A 86 9.45 -13.71 -8.29
CA TRP A 86 8.80 -12.42 -8.17
C TRP A 86 9.72 -11.36 -7.55
N LEU A 87 10.38 -11.70 -6.44
CA LEU A 87 11.36 -10.83 -5.79
C LEU A 87 12.52 -10.53 -6.75
N GLN A 88 13.02 -11.53 -7.48
CA GLN A 88 14.07 -11.32 -8.47
C GLN A 88 13.65 -10.33 -9.55
N LEU A 89 12.40 -10.39 -10.02
CA LEU A 89 11.88 -9.45 -11.02
C LEU A 89 11.80 -8.01 -10.50
N LEU A 90 11.34 -7.82 -9.26
CA LEU A 90 11.30 -6.50 -8.62
C LEU A 90 12.70 -5.91 -8.49
N LEU A 91 13.66 -6.69 -7.98
CA LEU A 91 15.06 -6.29 -7.81
C LEU A 91 15.72 -5.96 -9.16
N ASN A 92 15.52 -6.80 -10.18
CA ASN A 92 16.03 -6.57 -11.53
C ASN A 92 15.45 -5.29 -12.16
N SER A 93 14.26 -4.88 -11.72
CA SER A 93 13.59 -3.65 -12.16
C SER A 93 14.07 -2.40 -11.40
N GLY A 94 14.98 -2.56 -10.43
CA GLY A 94 15.54 -1.47 -9.64
C GLY A 94 14.69 -1.06 -8.43
N ILE A 95 13.70 -1.87 -8.05
CA ILE A 95 12.89 -1.66 -6.84
C ILE A 95 13.67 -2.20 -5.65
N THR A 96 13.82 -1.40 -4.59
CA THR A 96 14.45 -1.83 -3.34
C THR A 96 13.39 -2.10 -2.27
N ILE A 97 13.65 -3.10 -1.43
CA ILE A 97 12.76 -3.48 -0.34
C ILE A 97 13.44 -3.14 0.98
N GLU A 98 12.93 -2.09 1.62
CA GLU A 98 13.58 -1.50 2.79
C GLU A 98 12.99 -1.92 4.12
N ASN A 99 11.86 -2.62 4.14
CA ASN A 99 11.23 -3.09 5.38
C ASN A 99 10.21 -4.21 5.08
N PHE A 100 9.72 -4.86 6.15
CA PHE A 100 8.75 -5.94 6.05
C PHE A 100 7.42 -5.50 5.41
N LYS A 101 6.96 -4.27 5.63
CA LYS A 101 5.69 -3.78 5.08
C LYS A 101 5.76 -3.77 3.55
N THR A 102 6.81 -3.15 3.00
CA THR A 102 7.07 -3.14 1.55
C THR A 102 7.28 -4.54 0.98
N TYR A 103 7.97 -5.42 1.71
CA TYR A 103 8.13 -6.83 1.31
C TYR A 103 6.78 -7.55 1.18
N SER A 104 5.93 -7.44 2.21
CA SER A 104 4.59 -8.06 2.21
C SER A 104 3.73 -7.49 1.09
N GLU A 105 3.63 -6.16 0.99
CA GLU A 105 2.83 -5.47 -0.02
C GLU A 105 3.22 -5.92 -1.44
N TYR A 106 4.52 -6.00 -1.73
CA TYR A 106 4.96 -6.46 -3.03
C TYR A 106 4.67 -7.94 -3.30
N LEU A 107 4.71 -8.81 -2.29
CA LEU A 107 4.32 -10.21 -2.46
C LEU A 107 2.80 -10.39 -2.60
N ASP A 108 2.00 -9.56 -1.95
CA ASP A 108 0.54 -9.65 -1.96
C ASP A 108 -0.08 -9.25 -3.31
N ILE A 109 0.62 -8.40 -4.07
CA ILE A 109 0.29 -8.06 -5.47
C ILE A 109 0.09 -9.30 -6.35
N ARG A 110 0.77 -10.41 -6.04
CA ARG A 110 0.61 -11.66 -6.78
C ARG A 110 -0.85 -12.14 -6.75
N ALA A 111 -1.57 -11.89 -5.66
CA ALA A 111 -3.00 -12.19 -5.58
C ALA A 111 -3.81 -11.39 -6.62
N ASP A 112 -3.52 -10.10 -6.75
CA ASP A 112 -4.21 -9.21 -7.69
C ASP A 112 -3.95 -9.63 -9.14
N LEU A 113 -2.74 -10.09 -9.45
CA LEU A 113 -2.41 -10.63 -10.77
C LEU A 113 -3.23 -11.87 -11.12
N ILE A 114 -3.38 -12.80 -10.16
CA ILE A 114 -4.22 -14.00 -10.37
C ILE A 114 -5.65 -13.60 -10.67
N LEU A 115 -6.17 -12.60 -9.96
CA LEU A 115 -7.51 -12.09 -10.16
C LEU A 115 -7.66 -11.42 -11.52
N GLU A 116 -6.75 -10.52 -11.89
CA GLU A 116 -6.79 -9.82 -13.19
C GLU A 116 -6.77 -10.81 -14.36
N GLU A 117 -5.92 -11.83 -14.30
CA GLU A 117 -5.89 -12.89 -15.32
C GLU A 117 -7.19 -13.68 -15.39
N PHE A 118 -7.78 -14.00 -14.23
CA PHE A 118 -9.07 -14.67 -14.16
C PHE A 118 -10.19 -13.84 -14.80
N TYR A 119 -10.19 -12.53 -14.58
CA TYR A 119 -11.21 -11.62 -15.05
C TYR A 119 -11.08 -11.27 -16.53
N THR A 120 -9.86 -11.10 -17.02
CA THR A 120 -9.60 -10.63 -18.39
C THR A 120 -9.37 -11.76 -19.38
N GLY A 121 -8.92 -12.94 -18.93
CA GLY A 121 -8.48 -14.02 -19.80
C GLY A 121 -7.25 -13.66 -20.65
N ASN A 122 -6.52 -12.59 -20.27
CA ASN A 122 -5.31 -12.16 -20.94
C ASN A 122 -4.16 -13.16 -20.74
N GLU A 123 -3.18 -13.15 -21.64
CA GLU A 123 -1.96 -13.94 -21.49
C GLU A 123 -1.13 -13.45 -20.28
N CYS A 124 -0.78 -14.40 -19.41
CA CYS A 124 -0.10 -14.18 -18.13
C CYS A 124 1.14 -13.28 -18.23
N GLU A 125 2.00 -13.53 -19.21
CA GLU A 125 3.26 -12.78 -19.37
C GLU A 125 3.02 -11.30 -19.70
N THR A 126 1.97 -10.98 -20.45
CA THR A 126 1.67 -9.57 -20.80
C THR A 126 1.15 -8.80 -19.60
N VAL A 127 0.27 -9.42 -18.80
CA VAL A 127 -0.27 -8.80 -17.57
C VAL A 127 0.86 -8.60 -16.56
N LYS A 128 1.68 -9.63 -16.33
CA LYS A 128 2.83 -9.59 -15.42
C LYS A 128 3.82 -8.48 -15.79
N ALA A 129 4.22 -8.39 -17.05
CA ALA A 129 5.17 -7.37 -17.51
C ALA A 129 4.61 -5.95 -17.38
N SER A 130 3.34 -5.74 -17.75
CA SER A 130 2.67 -4.44 -17.60
C SER A 130 2.58 -4.01 -16.13
N TYR A 131 2.35 -4.97 -15.23
CA TYR A 131 2.25 -4.70 -13.81
C TYR A 131 3.61 -4.32 -13.19
N ILE A 132 4.66 -5.08 -13.49
CA ILE A 132 6.03 -4.77 -13.04
C ILE A 132 6.47 -3.40 -13.55
N GLU A 133 6.18 -3.07 -14.81
CA GLU A 133 6.47 -1.74 -15.37
C GLU A 133 5.76 -0.63 -14.60
N SER A 134 4.48 -0.84 -14.27
CA SER A 134 3.68 0.14 -13.50
C SER A 134 4.24 0.31 -12.08
N LEU A 135 4.60 -0.78 -11.41
CA LEU A 135 5.24 -0.72 -10.08
C LEU A 135 6.58 -0.01 -10.12
N ARG A 136 7.39 -0.26 -11.15
CA ARG A 136 8.67 0.43 -11.31
C ARG A 136 8.47 1.93 -11.49
N GLN A 137 7.52 2.33 -12.34
CA GLN A 137 7.21 3.75 -12.56
C GLN A 137 6.69 4.43 -11.29
N GLU A 138 5.78 3.78 -10.58
CA GLU A 138 5.27 4.29 -9.31
C GLU A 138 6.38 4.40 -8.26
N TYR A 139 7.22 3.37 -8.13
CA TYR A 139 8.36 3.38 -7.23
C TYR A 139 9.31 4.54 -7.55
N GLN A 140 9.69 4.72 -8.83
CA GLN A 140 10.57 5.81 -9.26
C GLN A 140 9.94 7.18 -8.98
N TYR A 141 8.65 7.33 -9.28
CA TYR A 141 7.89 8.55 -9.03
C TYR A 141 7.91 8.89 -7.54
N GLN A 142 7.52 7.96 -6.66
CA GLN A 142 7.50 8.19 -5.21
C GLN A 142 8.91 8.43 -4.65
N HIS A 143 9.90 7.65 -5.10
CA HIS A 143 11.28 7.74 -4.62
C HIS A 143 11.89 9.11 -4.93
N GLN A 144 11.55 9.73 -6.06
CA GLN A 144 12.00 11.08 -6.39
C GLN A 144 11.52 12.11 -5.37
N PHE A 145 10.22 12.12 -5.04
CA PHE A 145 9.68 13.09 -4.08
C PHE A 145 10.17 12.84 -2.65
N ILE A 146 10.26 11.58 -2.23
CA ILE A 146 10.77 11.22 -0.90
C ILE A 146 12.24 11.60 -0.77
N THR A 147 13.06 11.37 -1.81
CA THR A 147 14.48 11.77 -1.80
C THR A 147 14.63 13.28 -1.64
N GLU A 148 13.84 14.06 -2.38
CA GLU A 148 13.90 15.52 -2.27
C GLU A 148 13.40 16.00 -0.91
N ALA A 149 12.32 15.43 -0.40
CA ALA A 149 11.80 15.76 0.92
C ALA A 149 12.78 15.43 2.05
N ASN A 150 13.48 14.30 1.97
CA ASN A 150 14.56 13.92 2.89
C ASN A 150 15.75 14.88 2.85
N ARG A 151 16.04 15.54 1.71
CA ARG A 151 17.07 16.58 1.66
C ARG A 151 16.67 17.83 2.45
N VAL A 152 15.38 18.16 2.45
CA VAL A 152 14.85 19.33 3.15
C VAL A 152 14.63 19.07 4.64
N LYS A 153 14.19 17.86 5.01
CA LYS A 153 13.91 17.43 6.40
C LYS A 153 14.46 16.03 6.67
N PRO A 154 15.78 15.90 6.89
CA PRO A 154 16.43 14.60 7.08
C PRO A 154 16.03 13.89 8.37
N GLU A 155 15.46 14.61 9.35
CA GLU A 155 14.96 14.06 10.60
C GLU A 155 13.62 13.31 10.45
N MET A 156 12.95 13.43 9.30
CA MET A 156 11.68 12.75 9.05
C MET A 156 11.96 11.32 8.57
N GLU A 157 11.45 10.33 9.29
CA GLU A 157 11.68 8.91 8.99
C GLU A 157 10.72 8.38 7.91
N GLU A 158 9.47 8.88 7.88
CA GLU A 158 8.43 8.36 7.02
C GLU A 158 7.70 9.47 6.25
N TRP A 159 7.39 9.18 4.99
CA TRP A 159 6.77 10.10 4.05
C TRP A 159 5.61 9.43 3.33
N ILE A 160 4.59 10.22 3.02
CA ILE A 160 3.50 9.84 2.13
C ILE A 160 3.51 10.75 0.90
N VAL A 161 3.45 10.16 -0.29
CA VAL A 161 3.36 10.93 -1.54
C VAL A 161 1.89 11.13 -1.90
N ILE A 162 1.46 12.37 -1.99
CA ILE A 162 0.11 12.76 -2.43
C ILE A 162 0.28 13.72 -3.60
N GLY A 163 -0.22 13.35 -4.78
CA GLY A 163 0.05 14.11 -6.01
C GLY A 163 1.55 14.25 -6.22
N GLU A 164 2.01 15.50 -6.36
CA GLU A 164 3.41 15.85 -6.62
C GLU A 164 4.17 16.25 -5.35
N ASN A 165 3.66 15.88 -4.17
CA ASN A 165 4.25 16.26 -2.88
C ASN A 165 4.46 15.07 -1.96
N ALA A 166 5.63 15.05 -1.29
CA ALA A 166 5.88 14.18 -0.16
C ALA A 166 5.56 14.92 1.15
N LEU A 167 4.63 14.37 1.92
CA LEU A 167 4.16 14.91 3.19
C LEU A 167 4.61 14.01 4.35
N PRO A 168 4.88 14.57 5.53
CA PRO A 168 5.40 13.79 6.64
C PRO A 168 4.35 12.84 7.21
N GLN A 169 4.71 11.58 7.35
CA GLN A 169 3.83 10.56 7.89
C GLN A 169 3.86 10.60 9.43
N VAL A 170 3.00 11.44 10.02
CA VAL A 170 2.97 11.67 11.48
C VAL A 170 1.84 10.87 12.15
N PRO A 171 2.09 10.10 13.21
CA PRO A 171 1.04 9.39 13.96
C PRO A 171 -0.09 10.31 14.41
N GLY A 172 -1.34 9.94 14.12
CA GLY A 172 -2.51 10.75 14.47
C GLY A 172 -2.76 11.92 13.50
N ARG A 173 -2.10 11.97 12.35
CA ARG A 173 -2.39 12.91 11.27
C ARG A 173 -3.20 12.27 10.15
N ILE A 174 -4.14 13.04 9.61
CA ILE A 174 -5.00 12.69 8.49
C ILE A 174 -4.77 13.69 7.37
N TYR A 175 -4.50 13.20 6.17
CA TYR A 175 -4.50 13.99 4.95
C TYR A 175 -5.82 13.78 4.21
N VAL A 176 -6.49 14.87 3.85
CA VAL A 176 -7.78 14.85 3.14
C VAL A 176 -7.65 15.61 1.84
N GLN A 177 -7.82 14.91 0.72
CA GLN A 177 -7.95 15.53 -0.59
C GLN A 177 -9.40 15.46 -1.02
N LYS A 178 -10.03 16.62 -1.23
CA LYS A 178 -11.39 16.72 -1.74
C LYS A 178 -11.37 17.57 -3.01
N THR A 179 -11.62 16.93 -4.14
CA THR A 179 -11.82 17.59 -5.43
C THR A 179 -13.31 17.54 -5.80
N GLU A 180 -13.67 18.12 -6.95
CA GLU A 180 -15.05 18.00 -7.47
C GLU A 180 -15.43 16.55 -7.80
N SER A 181 -14.46 15.68 -8.10
CA SER A 181 -14.67 14.32 -8.56
C SER A 181 -14.19 13.23 -7.60
N THR A 182 -13.34 13.56 -6.62
CA THR A 182 -12.70 12.58 -5.72
C THR A 182 -12.63 13.05 -4.28
N ALA A 183 -12.70 12.09 -3.35
CA ALA A 183 -12.53 12.32 -1.92
C ALA A 183 -11.63 11.21 -1.35
N ASN A 184 -10.38 11.56 -1.09
CA ASN A 184 -9.35 10.63 -0.62
C ASN A 184 -8.92 10.98 0.81
N ILE A 185 -8.70 9.95 1.63
CA ILE A 185 -8.20 10.07 3.00
C ILE A 185 -6.99 9.15 3.15
N TRP A 186 -5.89 9.73 3.61
CA TRP A 186 -4.71 8.98 4.06
C TRP A 186 -4.47 9.26 5.54
N HIS A 187 -4.21 8.22 6.32
CA HIS A 187 -3.97 8.36 7.75
C HIS A 187 -3.00 7.30 8.27
N THR A 188 -2.27 7.64 9.33
CA THR A 188 -1.47 6.71 10.11
C THR A 188 -2.20 6.33 11.38
N THR A 189 -2.02 5.12 11.87
CA THR A 189 -2.58 4.73 13.17
C THR A 189 -2.03 5.62 14.28
N ARG A 190 -2.92 6.07 15.18
CA ARG A 190 -2.55 6.95 16.29
C ARG A 190 -1.73 6.20 17.33
N ALA A 191 -0.66 6.81 17.85
CA ALA A 191 -0.02 6.35 19.08
C ALA A 191 -0.78 6.89 20.32
N GLY A 192 -1.20 6.02 21.24
CA GLY A 192 -1.79 6.29 22.54
C GLY A 192 -0.85 5.79 23.64
N ALA A 193 -0.40 6.69 24.52
CA ALA A 193 0.38 6.31 25.69
C ALA A 193 -0.50 5.60 26.72
N ASN A 194 0.05 4.58 27.40
CA ASN A 194 -0.61 3.99 28.56
C ASN A 194 -0.53 4.98 29.73
N SER A 195 -1.69 5.40 30.26
CA SER A 195 -1.77 6.45 31.28
C SER A 195 -1.17 6.07 32.64
N GLU A 196 -0.88 4.78 32.87
CA GLU A 196 -0.38 4.27 34.15
C GLU A 196 1.15 4.21 34.24
N THR A 197 1.88 4.08 33.13
CA THR A 197 3.33 3.83 33.16
C THR A 197 4.17 4.93 32.49
N GLY A 198 3.55 5.82 31.71
CA GLY A 198 4.29 6.82 30.90
C GLY A 198 5.15 6.19 29.79
N GLU A 199 5.17 4.86 29.69
CA GLU A 199 5.80 4.11 28.61
C GLU A 199 4.91 4.15 27.36
N VAL A 200 5.51 4.41 26.21
CA VAL A 200 4.87 4.28 24.90
C VAL A 200 4.72 2.79 24.60
N CYS A 201 3.77 2.14 25.28
CA CYS A 201 3.35 0.80 24.91
C CYS A 201 2.75 0.85 23.51
N SER A 202 3.30 0.03 22.61
CA SER A 202 2.81 -0.21 21.25
C SER A 202 1.30 -0.06 21.14
N VAL A 203 0.91 0.87 20.27
CA VAL A 203 -0.44 1.37 20.22
C VAL A 203 -1.13 0.70 19.05
N ASN A 204 -2.14 -0.10 19.36
CA ASN A 204 -3.27 -0.29 18.45
C ASN A 204 -3.97 1.06 18.30
N GLY A 205 -3.42 1.96 17.47
CA GLY A 205 -4.17 3.11 17.00
C GLY A 205 -5.34 2.56 16.20
N SER A 206 -6.57 2.79 16.65
CA SER A 206 -7.74 2.41 15.87
C SER A 206 -7.69 3.15 14.53
N GLU A 207 -7.70 2.42 13.42
CA GLU A 207 -8.03 2.97 12.11
C GLU A 207 -9.28 3.86 12.22
N LEU A 208 -9.39 4.86 11.32
CA LEU A 208 -10.61 5.66 11.27
C LEU A 208 -11.79 4.73 10.98
N SER A 209 -12.73 4.65 11.92
CA SER A 209 -14.00 3.98 11.66
C SER A 209 -14.68 4.59 10.44
N GLU A 210 -15.47 3.80 9.72
CA GLU A 210 -16.21 4.27 8.55
C GLU A 210 -17.05 5.52 8.89
N ARG A 211 -17.68 5.53 10.07
CA ARG A 211 -18.41 6.70 10.58
C ARG A 211 -17.53 7.94 10.73
N GLN A 212 -16.30 7.79 11.24
CA GLN A 212 -15.36 8.91 11.35
C GLN A 212 -14.92 9.41 9.96
N ARG A 213 -14.64 8.50 9.02
CA ARG A 213 -14.31 8.86 7.63
C ARG A 213 -15.46 9.63 6.97
N LEU A 214 -16.68 9.11 7.06
CA LEU A 214 -17.88 9.76 6.50
C LEU A 214 -18.14 11.12 7.14
N ASN A 215 -18.06 11.22 8.47
CA ASN A 215 -18.23 12.49 9.16
C ASN A 215 -17.18 13.52 8.72
N LEU A 216 -15.92 13.10 8.57
CA LEU A 216 -14.85 13.97 8.10
C LEU A 216 -15.11 14.47 6.68
N LEU A 217 -15.51 13.59 5.75
CA LEU A 217 -15.76 13.95 4.35
C LEU A 217 -17.01 14.81 4.14
N ASN A 218 -18.08 14.51 4.87
CA ASN A 218 -19.40 15.11 4.67
C ASN A 218 -19.59 16.38 5.49
N THR A 219 -19.10 16.39 6.74
CA THR A 219 -19.36 17.50 7.68
C THR A 219 -18.09 18.25 8.08
N GLY A 220 -16.90 17.77 7.69
CA GLY A 220 -15.63 18.32 8.17
C GLY A 220 -15.37 18.04 9.66
N THR A 221 -16.14 17.15 10.30
CA THR A 221 -15.98 16.87 11.72
C THR A 221 -14.65 16.14 11.96
N VAL A 222 -13.71 16.84 12.61
CA VAL A 222 -12.39 16.31 12.96
C VAL A 222 -12.53 15.25 14.06
N PRO A 223 -12.06 14.00 13.85
CA PRO A 223 -12.05 12.98 14.88
C PRO A 223 -11.19 13.40 16.08
N LYS A 224 -11.67 13.17 17.31
CA LYS A 224 -10.95 13.57 18.52
C LYS A 224 -9.55 12.95 18.59
N GLY A 225 -8.54 13.79 18.82
CA GLY A 225 -7.14 13.36 18.96
C GLY A 225 -6.43 13.13 17.63
N TRP A 226 -7.03 13.60 16.52
CA TRP A 226 -6.42 13.61 15.20
C TRP A 226 -6.15 15.04 14.74
N GLU A 227 -5.06 15.22 14.01
CA GLU A 227 -4.75 16.41 13.24
C GLU A 227 -5.20 16.19 11.80
N VAL A 228 -5.96 17.12 11.22
CA VAL A 228 -6.42 17.04 9.82
C VAL A 228 -5.71 18.10 9.00
N VAL A 229 -5.11 17.67 7.90
CA VAL A 229 -4.48 18.53 6.88
C VAL A 229 -5.22 18.34 5.57
N TYR A 230 -5.87 19.39 5.09
CA TYR A 230 -6.49 19.38 3.77
C TYR A 230 -5.43 19.64 2.71
N VAL A 231 -5.50 18.93 1.59
CA VAL A 231 -4.54 19.05 0.48
C VAL A 231 -5.27 19.21 -0.85
N ASP A 232 -4.65 19.95 -1.78
CA ASP A 232 -5.17 20.15 -3.13
C ASP A 232 -4.93 18.94 -4.06
N GLY A 233 -5.29 19.07 -5.34
CA GLY A 233 -5.07 18.03 -6.35
C GLY A 233 -3.60 17.61 -6.53
N ASN A 234 -2.67 18.51 -6.22
CA ASN A 234 -1.23 18.29 -6.34
C ASN A 234 -0.60 17.90 -4.99
N GLY A 235 -1.39 17.77 -3.93
CA GLY A 235 -0.95 17.42 -2.58
C GLY A 235 -0.41 18.60 -1.76
N ASN A 236 -0.60 19.84 -2.18
CA ASN A 236 -0.18 20.99 -1.38
C ASN A 236 -1.16 21.21 -0.22
N PRO A 237 -0.70 21.46 1.01
CA PRO A 237 -1.57 21.82 2.12
C PRO A 237 -2.38 23.09 1.83
N VAL A 238 -3.70 22.99 1.96
CA VAL A 238 -4.65 24.10 1.83
C VAL A 238 -4.79 24.77 3.19
N ARG A 239 -4.64 26.09 3.25
CA ARG A 239 -4.84 26.89 4.47
C ARG A 239 -6.30 27.28 4.67
#